data_AF-A0A3S4HY40-F1
#
_entry.id   AF-A0A3S4HY40-F1
#
_cell.length_a   1.000
_cell.length_b   1.000
_cell.length_c   1.000
_cell.angle_alpha   90.00
_cell.angle_beta   90.00
_cell.angle_gamma   90.00
#
_symmetry.space_group_name_H-M   'P 1'
#
loop_
_entity.id
_entity.type
_entity.pdbx_description
1 polymer ?
#
loop_
_entity_poly.entity_id
_entity_poly.type
_entity_poly.pdbx_seq_one_letter_code
_entity_poly.pdbx_strand_id
1 'polypeptide(L)' 'MKACNVLDFDDLILLPTLLLQRNDEVRERWQNKIRYLLVDEYQDTNTSQYELVKLLVGQRARFYGRGR' A
#
# COMPACT_ATOMS: atom_id res chain seq x y z
N MET A 1 -18.87 -21.29 17.22
CA MET A 1 -19.16 -19.85 17.30
C MET A 1 -18.47 -19.17 16.14
N LYS A 2 -19.22 -18.57 15.20
CA LYS A 2 -18.66 -17.86 14.05
C LYS A 2 -17.91 -16.66 14.61
N ALA A 3 -16.58 -16.74 14.65
CA ALA A 3 -15.76 -15.58 14.96
C ALA A 3 -16.21 -14.47 14.01
N CYS A 4 -16.68 -13.36 14.58
CA CYS A 4 -17.00 -12.17 13.83
C CYS A 4 -15.80 -11.92 12.92
N ASN A 5 -16.01 -12.06 11.62
CA ASN A 5 -15.06 -11.73 10.57
C ASN A 5 -14.97 -10.19 10.47
N VAL A 6 -14.83 -9.55 11.63
CA VAL A 6 -14.61 -8.13 11.79
C VAL A 6 -13.13 -8.00 11.55
N LEU A 7 -12.80 -7.85 10.27
CA LEU A 7 -11.51 -7.35 9.86
C LEU A 7 -11.40 -5.95 10.48
N ASP A 8 -10.49 -5.80 11.43
CA ASP A 8 -10.16 -4.49 11.96
C ASP A 8 -9.50 -3.66 10.85
N PHE A 9 -9.56 -2.34 10.96
CA PHE A 9 -8.98 -1.45 9.94
C PHE A 9 -7.49 -1.72 9.71
N ASP A 10 -6.78 -2.18 10.74
CA ASP A 10 -5.39 -2.61 10.64
C ASP A 10 -5.22 -3.85 9.76
N ASP A 11 -6.13 -4.83 9.83
CA ASP A 11 -6.11 -6.03 8.98
C ASP A 11 -6.43 -5.71 7.53
N LEU A 12 -7.33 -4.75 7.29
CA LEU A 12 -7.65 -4.26 5.95
C LEU A 12 -6.45 -3.61 5.25
N ILE A 13 -5.41 -3.24 5.99
CA ILE A 13 -4.17 -2.65 5.48
C ILE A 13 -3.04 -3.70 5.49
N LEU A 14 -2.92 -4.49 6.56
CA LEU A 14 -1.87 -5.48 6.72
C LEU A 14 -1.99 -6.63 5.70
N LEU A 15 -3.21 -7.13 5.48
CA LEU A 15 -3.46 -8.22 4.53
C LEU A 15 -3.07 -7.88 3.09
N PRO A 16 -3.49 -6.73 2.51
CA PRO A 16 -3.02 -6.35 1.18
C PRO A 16 -1.51 -6.09 1.15
N THR A 17 -0.91 -5.52 2.19
CA THR A 17 0.56 -5.37 2.27
C THR A 17 1.26 -6.71 2.12
N LEU A 18 0.85 -7.71 2.91
CA LEU A 18 1.43 -9.06 2.85
C LEU A 18 1.18 -9.74 1.49
N LEU A 19 0.01 -9.56 0.90
CA LEU A 19 -0.31 -10.10 -0.42
C LEU A 19 0.58 -9.49 -1.51
N LEU A 20 0.77 -8.17 -1.49
CA LEU A 20 1.59 -7.45 -2.47
C LEU A 20 3.09 -7.70 -2.27
N GLN A 21 3.52 -8.04 -1.06
CA GLN A 21 4.90 -8.49 -0.79
C GLN A 21 5.15 -9.90 -1.34
N ARG A 22 4.17 -10.80 -1.21
CA ARG A 22 4.34 -12.21 -1.61
C ARG A 22 4.05 -12.47 -3.08
N ASN A 23 3.23 -11.64 -3.72
CA ASN A 23 2.77 -11.86 -5.08
C ASN A 23 3.08 -10.63 -5.97
N ASP A 24 4.21 -10.70 -6.67
CA ASP A 24 4.70 -9.64 -7.54
C ASP A 24 3.75 -9.35 -8.71
N GLU A 25 3.08 -10.38 -9.26
CA GLU A 25 2.14 -10.22 -10.38
C GLU A 25 0.90 -9.42 -9.96
N VAL A 26 0.35 -9.73 -8.80
CA VAL A 26 -0.77 -8.98 -8.22
C VAL A 26 -0.32 -7.54 -7.95
N ARG A 27 0.88 -7.36 -7.40
CA ARG A 27 1.45 -6.02 -7.16
C ARG A 27 1.57 -5.21 -8.44
N GLU A 28 2.14 -5.77 -9.50
CA GLU A 28 2.30 -5.10 -10.78
C GLU A 28 0.94 -4.73 -11.40
N ARG A 29 -0.05 -5.62 -11.30
CA ARG A 29 -1.42 -5.34 -11.74
C ARG A 29 -2.03 -4.14 -11.01
N TRP A 30 -1.85 -4.05 -9.69
CA TRP A 30 -2.34 -2.92 -8.90
C TRP A 30 -1.55 -1.64 -9.15
N GLN A 31 -0.23 -1.71 -9.27
CA GLN A 31 0.64 -0.58 -9.65
C GLN A 31 0.26 0.01 -11.03
N ASN A 32 -0.12 -0.84 -11.99
CA ASN A 32 -0.57 -0.38 -13.30
C ASN A 32 -1.98 0.24 -13.25
N LYS A 33 -2.82 -0.18 -12.30
CA LYS A 33 -4.20 0.32 -12.14
C LYS A 33 -4.23 1.64 -11.37
N ILE A 34 -3.40 1.78 -10.34
CA ILE A 34 -3.29 2.97 -9.50
C ILE A 34 -2.27 3.92 -10.12
N ARG A 35 -2.76 4.93 -10.83
CA ARG A 35 -1.91 5.95 -11.47
C ARG A 35 -1.55 7.13 -10.57
N TYR A 36 -2.44 7.44 -9.62
CA TYR A 36 -2.27 8.52 -8.67
C TYR A 36 -2.80 8.04 -7.33
N LEU A 37 -2.02 8.26 -6.27
CA LEU A 37 -2.41 7.98 -4.89
C LEU A 37 -2.24 9.28 -4.12
N LEU A 38 -3.34 9.79 -3.57
CA LEU A 38 -3.32 10.91 -2.65
C LEU A 38 -3.39 10.33 -1.25
N VAL A 39 -2.38 10.64 -0.44
CA VAL A 39 -2.38 10.28 0.98
C VAL A 39 -2.62 11.57 1.74
N ASP A 40 -3.76 11.66 2.40
CA ASP A 40 -4.06 12.72 3.35
C ASP A 40 -3.53 12.34 4.74
N GLU A 41 -3.19 13.32 5.57
CA GLU A 41 -2.61 13.11 6.92
C GLU A 41 -1.42 12.12 6.96
N TYR A 42 -0.46 12.29 6.04
CA TYR A 42 0.74 11.45 5.95
C TYR A 42 1.57 11.39 7.25
N GLN A 43 1.45 12.39 8.12
CA GLN A 43 2.19 12.44 9.39
C GLN A 43 1.63 11.46 10.45
N ASP A 44 0.37 11.07 10.33
CA ASP A 44 -0.31 10.16 11.27
C ASP A 44 -0.32 8.70 10.77
N THR A 45 0.41 8.43 9.67
CA THR A 45 0.46 7.12 9.01
C THR A 45 1.35 6.12 9.77
N ASN A 46 0.81 4.93 10.09
CA ASN A 46 1.55 3.85 10.76
C ASN A 46 2.45 3.06 9.77
N THR A 47 3.45 2.33 10.26
CA THR A 47 4.44 1.59 9.44
C THR A 47 3.81 0.66 8.40
N SER A 48 2.73 -0.05 8.75
CA SER A 48 2.04 -0.95 7.82
C SER A 48 1.37 -0.22 6.65
N GLN A 49 0.84 0.98 6.90
CA GLN A 49 0.23 1.83 5.88
C GLN A 49 1.30 2.41 4.96
N TYR A 50 2.44 2.84 5.53
CA TYR A 50 3.58 3.32 4.74
C TYR A 50 4.12 2.24 3.81
N GLU A 51 4.30 1.01 4.31
CA GLU A 51 4.75 -0.12 3.48
C GLU A 51 3.73 -0.47 2.38
N LEU A 52 2.43 -0.41 2.67
CA LEU A 52 1.39 -0.59 1.65
C LEU A 52 1.53 0.44 0.53
N VAL A 53 1.60 1.72 0.89
CA VAL A 53 1.73 2.84 -0.05
C VAL A 53 2.99 2.66 -0.90
N LYS A 54 4.12 2.32 -0.28
CA LYS A 54 5.40 2.08 -0.96
C LYS A 54 5.33 0.93 -1.96
N LEU A 55 4.66 -0.17 -1.61
CA LEU A 55 4.45 -1.30 -2.51
C LEU A 55 3.52 -0.97 -3.68
N LEU A 56 2.47 -0.17 -3.44
CA LEU A 56 1.49 0.23 -4.46
C LEU A 56 2.01 1.30 -5.41
N VAL A 57 2.86 2.19 -4.92
CA VAL A 57 3.51 3.24 -5.71
C VAL A 57 4.68 2.65 -6.51
N GLY A 58 5.35 1.64 -5.96
CA GLY A 58 6.48 0.94 -6.59
C GLY A 58 7.65 1.87 -6.94
N GLN A 59 8.58 1.40 -7.78
CA GLN A 59 9.67 2.24 -8.33
C GLN A 59 9.17 3.36 -9.27
N ARG A 60 7.86 3.44 -9.52
CA ARG A 60 7.24 4.35 -10.47
C ARG A 60 6.88 5.70 -9.85
N ALA A 61 6.91 5.84 -8.52
CA ALA A 61 7.24 7.13 -7.94
C ALA A 61 8.69 7.46 -8.31
N ARG A 62 8.84 8.11 -9.46
CA ARG A 62 9.76 9.24 -9.52
C ARG A 62 9.36 10.17 -8.39
N PHE A 63 10.01 10.02 -7.24
CA PHE A 63 10.38 11.17 -6.45
C PHE A 63 11.03 12.13 -7.45
N TYR A 64 10.28 13.13 -7.90
CA TYR A 64 10.82 14.21 -8.71
C TYR A 64 11.62 15.13 -7.76
N GLY A 65 12.58 14.55 -7.05
CA GLY A 65 13.68 15.29 -6.44
C GLY A 65 14.53 15.77 -7.58
N ARG A 66 14.29 17.01 -8.02
CA ARG A 66 15.10 17.70 -9.02
C ARG A 66 16.47 17.99 -8.38
N GLY A 67 17.35 16.99 -8.41
CA GLY A 67 18.77 17.12 -8.11
C GLY A 67 19.57 17.06 -9.40
N ARG A 68 19.65 18.21 -10.08
CA ARG A 68 20.83 18.60 -10.85
C ARG A 68 21.32 19.90 -10.28
#